data_AF-A0A6J5YSQ9-F1
#
_entry.id   AF-A0A6J5YSQ9-F1
#
_cell.length_a   1.000
_cell.length_b   1.000
_cell.length_c   1.000
_cell.angle_alpha   90.00
_cell.angle_beta   90.00
_cell.angle_gamma   90.00
#
_symmetry.space_group_name_H-M   'P 1'
#
loop_
_entity.id
_entity.type
_entity.pdbx_description
1 polymer ?
#
loop_
_entity_poly.entity_id
_entity_poly.type
_entity_poly.pdbx_seq_one_letter_code
_entity_poly.pdbx_strand_id
1 'polypeptide(L)'
;MQAQVLESMKNVEIWDRVTQAVAAGPTVFIDAALATSDTMLAELLVKEWSGNSALVTANSAPPFDHALRVANKRITSSGTEFHRVSDPTHLALGLLRISSTPEVVRELLSARSYVESLNVPFDSVGLLTLVLVRSNIPLMAVESVGISARVGGDAETQIPAVDSQNPKKLLLAKATRANDGFYSTFVLRKFSRLLTQVAIAQRWTPNAITWASMAVTVGAAVLFAQGSHRALMIGAALVQLAIIVDCSDGEVARYTNASSQYGAWLDAATDRVKEYLLYAALAVGAARHGTNLWPIAMVLVVMQTVRHLSDYNFVAIRAMRENADLSLPLTQSVDDISGSGSRLLTTSSRLNSRRLVHWIKRVIYLPIGERWLIISVGAFVGSPSLVFNLLLWLGLFGLAYVTLGRFMRSRRWRHTQDISGCDILERQFDAGPLLSSTLNRGHPLAGRFGWAVPSFLRLIELGLVVLIGYSEPLAFITLFAIAFHHYDTMYRSLEGNVFPAALTKAGLGFEGRMLVLLVLFGQFHAPLHDTLALIGGYLFAVLVIRSSITWAREIRAPRTARAKG
;
A
#
# COMPACT_ATOMS: atom_id res chain seq x y z
N MET A 1 -12.47 5.79 -30.53
CA MET A 1 -11.26 4.94 -30.64
C MET A 1 -11.16 4.50 -32.09
N GLN A 2 -10.12 4.91 -32.82
CA GLN A 2 -9.91 4.43 -34.20
C GLN A 2 -9.17 3.08 -34.11
N ALA A 3 -9.81 2.00 -34.56
CA ALA A 3 -9.17 0.69 -34.65
C ALA A 3 -8.48 0.58 -36.01
N GLN A 4 -7.20 0.25 -36.02
CA GLN A 4 -6.40 0.07 -37.24
C GLN A 4 -5.79 -1.33 -37.24
N VAL A 5 -6.10 -2.13 -38.25
CA VAL A 5 -5.58 -3.51 -38.40
C VAL A 5 -4.24 -3.44 -39.14
N LEU A 6 -3.21 -4.14 -38.63
CA LEU A 6 -1.80 -4.01 -39.06
C LEU A 6 -1.23 -5.23 -39.82
N GLU A 7 -2.08 -6.09 -40.38
CA GLU A 7 -1.70 -7.45 -40.83
C GLU A 7 -0.81 -7.55 -42.09
N SER A 8 -0.53 -6.46 -42.82
CA SER A 8 0.18 -6.50 -44.12
C SER A 8 1.46 -5.65 -44.21
N MET A 9 2.01 -5.22 -43.08
CA MET A 9 3.12 -4.24 -43.03
C MET A 9 4.44 -4.90 -42.64
N LYS A 10 5.58 -4.32 -43.04
CA LYS A 10 6.89 -4.78 -42.55
C LYS A 10 6.98 -4.54 -41.04
N ASN A 11 7.67 -5.43 -40.33
CA ASN A 11 7.89 -5.35 -38.87
C ASN A 11 8.27 -3.94 -38.36
N VAL A 12 9.16 -3.25 -39.09
CA VAL A 12 9.62 -1.89 -38.75
C VAL A 12 8.51 -0.85 -38.92
N GLU A 13 7.67 -0.97 -39.94
CA GLU A 13 6.57 -0.03 -40.18
C GLU A 13 5.48 -0.17 -39.12
N ILE A 14 5.22 -1.39 -38.66
CA ILE A 14 4.33 -1.68 -37.52
C ILE A 14 4.89 -0.99 -36.27
N TRP A 15 6.18 -1.13 -36.01
CA TRP A 15 6.85 -0.52 -34.87
C TRP A 15 6.83 1.02 -34.89
N ASP A 16 7.08 1.61 -36.06
CA ASP A 16 7.05 3.06 -36.26
C ASP A 16 5.63 3.62 -36.00
N ARG A 17 4.57 2.91 -36.46
CA ARG A 17 3.18 3.30 -36.16
C ARG A 17 2.82 3.18 -34.68
N VAL A 18 3.23 2.09 -34.03
CA VAL A 18 3.05 1.90 -32.59
C VAL A 18 3.70 3.03 -31.80
N THR A 19 4.94 3.38 -32.16
CA THR A 19 5.70 4.45 -31.50
C THR A 19 5.02 5.81 -31.70
N GLN A 20 4.53 6.09 -32.91
CA GLN A 20 3.76 7.31 -33.21
C GLN A 20 2.44 7.37 -32.41
N ALA A 21 1.72 6.26 -32.29
CA ALA A 21 0.48 6.20 -31.52
C ALA A 21 0.73 6.50 -30.03
N VAL A 22 1.78 5.89 -29.45
CA VAL A 22 2.17 6.14 -28.05
C VAL A 22 2.62 7.59 -27.86
N ALA A 23 3.32 8.18 -28.82
CA ALA A 23 3.74 9.58 -28.75
C ALA A 23 2.56 10.58 -28.86
N ALA A 24 1.49 10.20 -29.56
CA ALA A 24 0.28 11.00 -29.69
C ALA A 24 -0.60 10.96 -28.44
N GLY A 25 -0.55 9.88 -27.66
CA GLY A 25 -1.27 9.76 -26.40
C GLY A 25 -1.26 8.36 -25.79
N PRO A 26 -1.81 8.21 -24.57
CA PRO A 26 -1.95 6.91 -23.93
C PRO A 26 -2.69 5.94 -24.85
N THR A 27 -2.06 4.80 -25.14
CA THR A 27 -2.53 3.85 -26.15
C THR A 27 -2.71 2.47 -25.55
N VAL A 28 -3.75 1.76 -26.00
CA VAL A 28 -4.02 0.36 -25.62
C VAL A 28 -3.87 -0.52 -26.84
N PHE A 29 -3.05 -1.56 -26.70
CA PHE A 29 -2.79 -2.59 -27.69
C PHE A 29 -3.51 -3.87 -27.28
N ILE A 30 -4.27 -4.42 -28.22
CA ILE A 30 -5.06 -5.63 -28.04
C ILE A 30 -4.61 -6.61 -29.10
N ASP A 31 -4.14 -7.77 -28.65
CA ASP A 31 -3.84 -8.90 -29.51
C ASP A 31 -5.15 -9.53 -30.02
N ALA A 32 -5.18 -9.89 -31.31
CA ALA A 32 -6.36 -10.48 -31.93
C ALA A 32 -6.75 -11.83 -31.29
N ALA A 33 -5.80 -12.54 -30.70
CA ALA A 33 -6.05 -13.78 -29.98
C ALA A 33 -6.65 -13.56 -28.60
N LEU A 34 -6.81 -12.34 -28.08
CA LEU A 34 -7.39 -12.16 -26.74
C LEU A 34 -8.91 -12.39 -26.73
N ALA A 35 -9.39 -13.35 -25.94
CA ALA A 35 -10.78 -13.40 -25.47
C ALA A 35 -10.86 -12.98 -24.00
N THR A 36 -11.59 -11.91 -23.72
CA THR A 36 -11.84 -11.42 -22.37
C THR A 36 -13.19 -10.70 -22.29
N SER A 37 -13.72 -10.56 -21.07
CA SER A 37 -14.98 -9.85 -20.86
C SER A 37 -14.81 -8.33 -21.01
N ASP A 38 -15.88 -7.63 -21.42
CA ASP A 38 -15.95 -6.16 -21.44
C ASP A 38 -15.56 -5.54 -20.10
N THR A 39 -15.86 -6.24 -19.00
CA THR A 39 -15.52 -5.81 -17.64
C THR A 39 -14.00 -5.70 -17.43
N MET A 40 -13.23 -6.64 -18.00
CA MET A 40 -11.77 -6.64 -17.93
C MET A 40 -11.17 -5.65 -18.92
N LEU A 41 -11.75 -5.51 -20.11
CA LEU A 41 -11.32 -4.51 -21.09
C LEU A 41 -11.49 -3.08 -20.55
N ALA A 42 -12.65 -2.79 -19.96
CA ALA A 42 -12.94 -1.50 -19.35
C ALA A 42 -11.97 -1.12 -18.22
N GLU A 43 -11.37 -2.08 -17.53
CA GLU A 43 -10.39 -1.78 -16.46
C GLU A 43 -9.16 -1.04 -16.97
N LEU A 44 -8.64 -1.48 -18.11
CA LEU A 44 -7.45 -0.90 -18.71
C LEU A 44 -7.81 0.38 -19.46
N LEU A 45 -9.02 0.49 -20.02
CA LEU A 45 -9.46 1.67 -20.74
C LEU A 45 -9.88 2.84 -19.83
N VAL A 46 -10.65 2.58 -18.77
CA VAL A 46 -11.35 3.63 -17.99
C VAL A 46 -10.47 4.22 -16.90
N LYS A 47 -9.59 3.42 -16.28
CA LYS A 47 -8.74 3.96 -15.24
C LYS A 47 -7.64 4.80 -15.91
N GLU A 48 -7.63 6.09 -15.59
CA GLU A 48 -6.48 6.98 -15.79
C GLU A 48 -5.31 6.54 -14.90
N TRP A 49 -4.76 5.34 -15.11
CA TRP A 49 -3.46 5.03 -14.55
C TRP A 49 -2.47 5.93 -15.28
N SER A 50 -1.67 6.68 -14.55
CA SER A 50 -0.52 7.37 -15.11
C SER A 50 0.60 6.42 -15.57
N GLY A 51 0.40 5.09 -15.52
CA GLY A 51 1.43 4.08 -15.77
C GLY A 51 1.05 3.02 -16.78
N ASN A 52 2.07 2.25 -17.18
CA ASN A 52 1.94 1.12 -18.10
C ASN A 52 1.43 -0.12 -17.36
N SER A 53 0.59 -0.91 -18.03
CA SER A 53 0.01 -2.11 -17.43
C SER A 53 -0.32 -3.17 -18.48
N ALA A 54 -0.18 -4.44 -18.14
CA ALA A 54 -0.56 -5.56 -18.99
C ALA A 54 -1.50 -6.53 -18.26
N LEU A 55 -2.44 -7.11 -19.01
CA LEU A 55 -3.32 -8.16 -18.51
C LEU A 55 -2.57 -9.49 -18.47
N VAL A 56 -2.62 -10.16 -17.31
CA VAL A 56 -1.91 -11.41 -17.06
C VAL A 56 -2.83 -12.44 -16.41
N THR A 57 -2.47 -13.71 -16.53
CA THR A 57 -3.08 -14.78 -15.74
C THR A 57 -1.99 -15.61 -15.06
N ALA A 58 -2.26 -16.09 -13.84
CA ALA A 58 -1.35 -17.01 -13.17
C ALA A 58 -1.39 -18.35 -13.90
N ASN A 59 -0.24 -18.86 -14.33
CA ASN A 59 -0.14 -20.14 -15.02
C ASN A 59 1.01 -20.96 -14.44
N SER A 60 0.75 -22.22 -14.07
CA SER A 60 1.74 -23.13 -13.48
C SER A 60 2.75 -23.67 -14.49
N ALA A 61 2.42 -23.64 -15.78
CA ALA A 61 3.30 -24.06 -16.88
C ALA A 61 3.01 -23.19 -18.10
N PRO A 62 3.36 -21.89 -18.07
CA PRO A 62 3.17 -21.03 -19.23
C PRO A 62 4.03 -21.58 -20.39
N PRO A 63 3.51 -21.58 -21.62
CA PRO A 63 4.30 -21.93 -22.78
C PRO A 63 5.47 -20.95 -22.93
N PHE A 64 6.47 -21.32 -23.75
CA PHE A 64 7.70 -20.52 -23.87
C PHE A 64 7.41 -19.11 -24.40
N ASP A 65 6.46 -19.00 -25.32
CA ASP A 65 5.89 -17.77 -25.83
C ASP A 65 4.98 -17.12 -24.77
N HIS A 66 5.09 -15.80 -24.62
CA HIS A 66 4.27 -14.98 -23.70
C HIS A 66 4.44 -15.28 -22.20
N ALA A 67 5.39 -16.14 -21.81
CA ALA A 67 5.73 -16.35 -20.40
C ALA A 67 6.15 -15.04 -19.73
N LEU A 68 5.67 -14.80 -18.51
CA LEU A 68 6.03 -13.64 -17.72
C LEU A 68 6.55 -14.06 -16.35
N ARG A 69 7.48 -13.26 -15.83
CA ARG A 69 7.80 -13.27 -14.41
C ARG A 69 7.22 -12.01 -13.79
N VAL A 70 6.31 -12.20 -12.84
CA VAL A 70 5.73 -11.10 -12.06
C VAL A 70 6.29 -11.15 -10.63
N ALA A 71 6.79 -10.02 -10.16
CA ALA A 71 7.20 -9.81 -8.78
C ALA A 71 6.64 -8.48 -8.26
N ASN A 72 6.06 -8.48 -7.06
CA ASN A 72 5.48 -7.28 -6.44
C ASN A 72 4.47 -6.53 -7.35
N LYS A 73 3.63 -7.27 -8.09
CA LYS A 73 2.68 -6.75 -9.10
C LYS A 73 3.31 -6.05 -10.31
N ARG A 74 4.63 -6.13 -10.49
CA ARG A 74 5.33 -5.64 -11.67
C ARG A 74 5.80 -6.82 -12.51
N ILE A 75 5.77 -6.66 -13.82
CA ILE A 75 6.38 -7.59 -14.75
C ILE A 75 7.89 -7.30 -14.72
N THR A 76 8.68 -8.31 -14.36
CA THR A 76 10.14 -8.20 -14.23
C THR A 76 10.90 -8.93 -15.33
N SER A 77 10.22 -9.83 -16.05
CA SER A 77 10.76 -10.50 -17.24
C SER A 77 9.61 -10.87 -18.15
N SER A 78 9.85 -10.81 -19.46
CA SER A 78 8.87 -11.10 -20.51
C SER A 78 9.47 -12.02 -21.55
N GLY A 79 8.71 -13.02 -21.95
CA GLY A 79 9.03 -13.97 -23.00
C GLY A 79 8.42 -13.55 -24.32
N THR A 80 9.08 -13.95 -25.40
CA THR A 80 8.65 -13.77 -26.81
C THR A 80 9.13 -14.99 -27.59
N GLU A 81 8.90 -15.08 -28.91
CA GLU A 81 9.47 -16.17 -29.70
C GLU A 81 11.01 -16.24 -29.62
N PHE A 82 11.65 -15.11 -29.30
CA PHE A 82 13.12 -14.97 -29.23
C PHE A 82 13.68 -14.96 -27.81
N HIS A 83 12.81 -14.87 -26.79
CA HIS A 83 13.22 -14.60 -25.41
C HIS A 83 12.62 -15.59 -24.43
N ARG A 84 13.47 -16.21 -23.62
CA ARG A 84 13.05 -17.13 -22.57
C ARG A 84 13.06 -16.46 -21.21
N VAL A 85 12.02 -16.76 -20.43
CA VAL A 85 11.88 -16.37 -19.04
C VAL A 85 12.24 -17.54 -18.15
N SER A 86 13.26 -17.36 -17.33
CA SER A 86 13.65 -18.24 -16.25
C SER A 86 12.54 -18.23 -15.18
N ASP A 87 12.26 -19.35 -14.50
CA ASP A 87 11.13 -19.58 -13.57
C ASP A 87 9.90 -18.65 -13.79
N PRO A 88 9.16 -18.84 -14.89
CA PRO A 88 8.00 -18.02 -15.19
C PRO A 88 6.89 -18.25 -14.16
N THR A 89 6.10 -17.21 -13.88
CA THR A 89 5.02 -17.26 -12.88
C THR A 89 3.65 -16.94 -13.45
N HIS A 90 3.59 -16.25 -14.59
CA HIS A 90 2.37 -15.78 -15.22
C HIS A 90 2.45 -15.93 -16.74
N LEU A 91 1.32 -15.76 -17.40
CA LEU A 91 1.18 -15.69 -18.85
C LEU A 91 0.65 -14.31 -19.24
N ALA A 92 1.21 -13.70 -20.28
CA ALA A 92 0.65 -12.50 -20.89
C ALA A 92 -0.58 -12.85 -21.72
N LEU A 93 -1.69 -12.13 -21.51
CA LEU A 93 -2.95 -12.41 -22.22
C LEU A 93 -3.10 -11.62 -23.53
N GLY A 94 -2.18 -10.70 -23.83
CA GLY A 94 -2.22 -9.92 -25.08
C GLY A 94 -2.98 -8.59 -24.97
N LEU A 95 -3.16 -8.04 -23.76
CA LEU A 95 -3.69 -6.69 -23.56
C LEU A 95 -2.65 -5.83 -22.86
N LEU A 96 -2.22 -4.75 -23.50
CA LEU A 96 -1.18 -3.85 -22.99
C LEU A 96 -1.63 -2.40 -23.09
N ARG A 97 -1.51 -1.66 -22.00
CA ARG A 97 -1.71 -0.21 -21.96
C ARG A 97 -0.38 0.48 -21.72
N ILE A 98 -0.08 1.46 -22.55
CA ILE A 98 1.15 2.25 -22.52
C ILE A 98 0.80 3.73 -22.29
N SER A 99 1.47 4.38 -21.34
CA SER A 99 1.34 5.82 -21.12
C SER A 99 2.24 6.60 -22.09
N SER A 100 1.80 7.79 -22.48
CA SER A 100 2.55 8.70 -23.35
C SER A 100 3.55 9.53 -22.54
N THR A 101 4.63 8.91 -22.05
CA THR A 101 5.73 9.64 -21.39
C THR A 101 6.95 9.77 -22.31
N PRO A 102 7.74 10.86 -22.20
CA PRO A 102 8.94 11.04 -23.02
C PRO A 102 9.97 9.90 -22.87
N GLU A 103 10.03 9.30 -21.69
CA GLU A 103 10.87 8.14 -21.39
C GLU A 103 10.41 6.91 -22.19
N VAL A 104 9.11 6.59 -22.17
CA VAL A 104 8.57 5.47 -22.95
C VAL A 104 8.84 5.65 -24.45
N VAL A 105 8.55 6.84 -24.98
CA VAL A 105 8.76 7.10 -26.42
C VAL A 105 10.22 6.96 -26.82
N ARG A 106 11.16 7.42 -25.97
CA ARG A 106 12.60 7.28 -26.20
C ARG A 106 13.04 5.82 -26.27
N GLU A 107 12.55 4.99 -25.36
CA GLU A 107 12.90 3.57 -25.32
C GLU A 107 12.28 2.77 -26.48
N LEU A 108 11.08 3.16 -26.93
CA LEU A 108 10.50 2.58 -28.15
C LEU A 108 11.32 2.95 -29.39
N LEU A 109 11.79 4.20 -29.49
CA LEU A 109 12.65 4.64 -30.59
C LEU A 109 14.01 3.92 -30.57
N SER A 110 14.62 3.71 -29.39
CA SER A 110 15.90 3.01 -29.26
C SER A 110 15.82 1.53 -29.66
N ALA A 111 14.66 0.90 -29.45
CA ALA A 111 14.39 -0.49 -29.82
C ALA A 111 14.21 -0.72 -31.33
N ARG A 112 14.03 0.35 -32.14
CA ARG A 112 13.74 0.24 -33.57
C ARG A 112 14.77 -0.59 -34.34
N SER A 113 16.06 -0.36 -34.12
CA SER A 113 17.13 -1.09 -34.82
C SER A 113 17.14 -2.58 -34.45
N TYR A 114 16.73 -2.92 -33.24
CA TYR A 114 16.59 -4.32 -32.83
C TYR A 114 15.40 -4.97 -33.56
N VAL A 115 14.26 -4.29 -33.64
CA VAL A 115 13.06 -4.77 -34.35
C VAL A 115 13.34 -4.97 -35.84
N GLU A 116 14.12 -4.07 -36.46
CA GLU A 116 14.57 -4.17 -37.85
C GLU A 116 15.43 -5.41 -38.11
N SER A 117 16.17 -5.89 -37.10
CA SER A 117 16.97 -7.11 -37.20
C SER A 117 16.14 -8.41 -37.14
N LEU A 118 14.87 -8.35 -36.73
CA LEU A 118 13.99 -9.51 -36.61
C LEU A 118 13.35 -9.84 -37.97
N ASN A 119 13.82 -10.94 -38.59
CA ASN A 119 13.38 -11.40 -39.91
C ASN A 119 12.15 -12.32 -39.92
N VAL A 120 11.49 -12.51 -38.77
CA VAL A 120 10.34 -13.40 -38.61
C VAL A 120 9.16 -12.59 -38.07
N PRO A 121 7.90 -12.90 -38.42
CA PRO A 121 6.73 -12.33 -37.76
C PRO A 121 6.81 -12.54 -36.23
N PHE A 122 6.31 -11.57 -35.47
CA PHE A 122 6.33 -11.60 -34.01
C PHE A 122 5.03 -11.07 -33.39
N ASP A 123 4.74 -11.52 -32.17
CA ASP A 123 3.72 -10.88 -31.32
C ASP A 123 4.18 -9.45 -30.94
N SER A 124 3.53 -8.46 -31.55
CA SER A 124 3.82 -7.04 -31.30
C SER A 124 3.56 -6.64 -29.85
N VAL A 125 2.51 -7.17 -29.21
CA VAL A 125 2.20 -6.89 -27.80
C VAL A 125 3.25 -7.52 -26.89
N GLY A 126 3.68 -8.73 -27.21
CA GLY A 126 4.77 -9.43 -26.53
C GLY A 126 6.10 -8.66 -26.63
N LEU A 127 6.46 -8.19 -27.83
CA LEU A 127 7.70 -7.43 -28.05
C LEU A 127 7.67 -6.07 -27.36
N LEU A 128 6.53 -5.36 -27.38
CA LEU A 128 6.36 -4.11 -26.63
C LEU A 128 6.52 -4.34 -25.12
N THR A 129 5.90 -5.40 -24.60
CA THR A 129 6.04 -5.80 -23.19
C THR A 129 7.50 -6.04 -22.84
N LEU A 130 8.23 -6.75 -23.70
CA LEU A 130 9.66 -7.00 -23.53
C LEU A 130 10.48 -5.71 -23.50
N VAL A 131 10.29 -4.81 -24.47
CA VAL A 131 11.04 -3.54 -24.56
C VAL A 131 10.83 -2.71 -23.30
N LEU A 132 9.58 -2.55 -22.85
CA LEU A 132 9.30 -1.80 -21.63
C LEU A 132 9.99 -2.42 -20.41
N VAL A 133 9.90 -3.74 -20.25
CA VAL A 133 10.49 -4.44 -19.10
C VAL A 133 12.02 -4.36 -19.12
N ARG A 134 12.64 -4.54 -20.29
CA ARG A 134 14.10 -4.51 -20.47
C ARG A 134 14.72 -3.12 -20.43
N SER A 135 13.94 -2.09 -20.73
CA SER A 135 14.32 -0.70 -20.48
C SER A 135 13.99 -0.24 -19.05
N ASN A 136 13.59 -1.16 -18.16
CA ASN A 136 13.20 -0.87 -16.78
C ASN A 136 12.03 0.11 -16.63
N ILE A 137 11.20 0.24 -17.67
CA ILE A 137 9.97 1.02 -17.60
C ILE A 137 8.96 0.27 -16.72
N PRO A 138 8.39 0.90 -15.68
CA PRO A 138 7.36 0.28 -14.84
C PRO A 138 6.18 -0.27 -15.63
N LEU A 139 6.04 -1.60 -15.62
CA LEU A 139 4.91 -2.30 -16.20
C LEU A 139 4.16 -3.12 -15.13
N MET A 140 2.94 -2.71 -14.81
CA MET A 140 2.11 -3.36 -13.79
C MET A 140 1.37 -4.57 -14.35
N ALA A 141 1.39 -5.68 -13.62
CA ALA A 141 0.61 -6.87 -13.91
C ALA A 141 -0.82 -6.72 -13.36
N VAL A 142 -1.81 -6.76 -14.24
CA VAL A 142 -3.23 -6.79 -13.90
C VAL A 142 -3.70 -8.23 -14.02
N GLU A 143 -3.98 -8.87 -12.89
CA GLU A 143 -4.46 -10.26 -12.88
C GLU A 143 -5.89 -10.34 -13.45
N SER A 144 -6.11 -11.27 -14.37
CA SER A 144 -7.43 -11.59 -14.92
C SER A 144 -8.36 -12.11 -13.83
N VAL A 145 -9.57 -11.57 -13.76
CA VAL A 145 -10.65 -12.07 -12.93
C VAL A 145 -11.71 -12.71 -13.81
N GLY A 146 -12.02 -13.97 -13.54
CA GLY A 146 -12.87 -14.78 -14.41
C GLY A 146 -12.10 -15.40 -15.56
N ILE A 147 -12.82 -15.76 -16.60
CA ILE A 147 -12.30 -16.39 -17.83
C ILE A 147 -11.77 -15.27 -18.73
N SER A 148 -10.46 -15.28 -18.93
CA SER A 148 -9.77 -14.61 -20.03
C SER A 148 -8.70 -15.55 -20.55
N ALA A 149 -8.56 -15.64 -21.86
CA ALA A 149 -7.62 -16.56 -22.49
C ALA A 149 -7.08 -15.96 -23.78
N ARG A 150 -5.92 -16.45 -24.22
CA ARG A 150 -5.52 -16.33 -25.61
C ARG A 150 -6.18 -17.48 -26.38
N VAL A 151 -7.08 -17.11 -27.28
CA VAL A 151 -7.81 -17.94 -28.23
C VAL A 151 -6.82 -18.57 -29.20
N GLY A 152 -6.49 -19.84 -28.96
CA GLY A 152 -5.84 -20.71 -29.94
C GLY A 152 -6.88 -21.48 -30.76
N GLY A 153 -6.56 -22.73 -31.15
CA GLY A 153 -7.46 -23.62 -31.91
C GLY A 153 -8.80 -23.96 -31.24
N ASP A 154 -9.02 -23.57 -29.97
CA ASP A 154 -10.21 -23.88 -29.17
C ASP A 154 -11.23 -22.71 -29.10
N ALA A 155 -11.18 -21.77 -30.05
CA ALA A 155 -12.02 -20.56 -30.09
C ALA A 155 -13.53 -20.82 -29.87
N GLU A 156 -14.04 -21.92 -30.44
CA GLU A 156 -15.45 -22.32 -30.36
C GLU A 156 -15.91 -22.57 -28.91
N THR A 157 -14.99 -22.94 -28.01
CA THR A 157 -15.32 -23.19 -26.60
C THR A 157 -15.04 -22.00 -25.69
N GLN A 158 -14.01 -21.20 -26.01
CA GLN A 158 -13.53 -20.13 -25.15
C GLN A 158 -14.39 -18.85 -25.25
N ILE A 159 -14.86 -18.50 -26.46
CA ILE A 159 -15.65 -17.27 -26.67
C ILE A 159 -17.01 -17.33 -25.96
N PRO A 160 -17.83 -18.39 -26.14
CA PRO A 160 -19.12 -18.48 -25.43
C PRO A 160 -18.95 -18.53 -23.90
N ALA A 161 -17.86 -19.16 -23.42
CA ALA A 161 -17.56 -19.21 -22.00
C ALA A 161 -17.26 -17.81 -21.44
N VAL A 162 -16.52 -16.97 -22.18
CA VAL A 162 -16.23 -15.58 -21.81
C VAL A 162 -17.51 -14.74 -21.76
N ASP A 163 -18.38 -14.87 -22.77
CA ASP A 163 -19.63 -14.10 -22.89
C ASP A 163 -20.68 -14.49 -21.84
N SER A 164 -20.69 -15.75 -21.40
CA SER A 164 -21.62 -16.23 -20.37
C SER A 164 -21.36 -15.66 -18.97
N GLN A 165 -20.25 -14.96 -18.76
CA GLN A 165 -19.86 -14.47 -17.44
C GLN A 165 -20.73 -13.30 -16.98
N ASN A 166 -21.17 -13.35 -15.73
CA ASN A 166 -21.96 -12.26 -15.17
C ASN A 166 -21.05 -11.06 -14.81
N PRO A 167 -21.21 -9.89 -15.46
CA PRO A 167 -20.31 -8.75 -15.29
C PRO A 167 -20.36 -8.19 -13.86
N LYS A 168 -21.54 -8.19 -13.21
CA LYS A 168 -21.68 -7.72 -11.82
C LYS A 168 -20.91 -8.61 -10.85
N LYS A 169 -20.92 -9.94 -11.06
CA LYS A 169 -20.17 -10.89 -10.22
C LYS A 169 -18.66 -10.72 -10.42
N LEU A 170 -18.20 -10.51 -11.66
CA LEU A 170 -16.79 -10.24 -11.95
C LEU A 170 -16.30 -8.95 -11.30
N LEU A 171 -17.06 -7.86 -11.44
CA LEU A 171 -16.74 -6.59 -10.79
C LEU A 171 -16.67 -6.71 -9.27
N LEU A 172 -17.59 -7.45 -8.65
CA LEU A 172 -17.58 -7.67 -7.19
C LEU A 172 -16.40 -8.54 -6.74
N ALA A 173 -16.11 -9.62 -7.47
CA ALA A 173 -14.96 -10.49 -7.19
C ALA A 173 -13.64 -9.71 -7.25
N LYS A 174 -13.49 -8.85 -8.25
CA LYS A 174 -12.35 -7.95 -8.42
C LYS A 174 -12.27 -6.85 -7.36
N ALA A 175 -13.41 -6.29 -6.97
CA ALA A 175 -13.48 -5.26 -5.94
C ALA A 175 -13.03 -5.81 -4.56
N THR A 176 -13.12 -7.12 -4.35
CA THR A 176 -12.71 -7.78 -3.11
C THR A 176 -11.20 -8.02 -3.12
N ARG A 177 -10.47 -7.55 -2.11
CA ARG A 177 -9.02 -7.83 -2.00
C ARG A 177 -8.80 -9.29 -1.58
N ALA A 178 -8.20 -10.09 -2.46
CA ALA A 178 -7.90 -11.50 -2.20
C ALA A 178 -6.66 -11.74 -1.30
N ASN A 179 -5.86 -10.68 -1.05
CA ASN A 179 -4.54 -10.77 -0.44
C ASN A 179 -4.43 -10.01 0.90
N ASP A 180 -5.51 -9.98 1.68
CA ASP A 180 -5.55 -9.33 3.00
C ASP A 180 -5.03 -10.24 4.14
N GLY A 181 -5.22 -9.81 5.40
CA GLY A 181 -5.02 -10.67 6.57
C GLY A 181 -5.86 -11.94 6.52
N PHE A 182 -5.47 -12.94 7.31
CA PHE A 182 -6.20 -14.19 7.48
C PHE A 182 -7.66 -13.92 7.87
N TYR A 183 -7.87 -13.12 8.92
CA TYR A 183 -9.21 -12.86 9.42
C TYR A 183 -10.08 -12.12 8.39
N SER A 184 -9.50 -11.13 7.70
CA SER A 184 -10.19 -10.43 6.62
C SER A 184 -10.63 -11.40 5.53
N THR A 185 -9.68 -12.19 5.00
CA THR A 185 -9.92 -13.08 3.87
C THR A 185 -10.97 -14.15 4.15
N PHE A 186 -10.91 -14.79 5.32
CA PHE A 186 -11.77 -15.94 5.62
C PHE A 186 -13.10 -15.58 6.28
N VAL A 187 -13.19 -14.42 6.94
CA VAL A 187 -14.38 -14.00 7.70
C VAL A 187 -14.93 -12.68 7.17
N LEU A 188 -14.19 -11.57 7.29
CA LEU A 188 -14.74 -10.23 7.01
C LEU A 188 -15.21 -10.07 5.56
N ARG A 189 -14.47 -10.61 4.58
CA ARG A 189 -14.83 -10.56 3.16
C ARG A 189 -16.12 -11.31 2.84
N LYS A 190 -16.58 -12.22 3.69
CA LYS A 190 -17.89 -12.88 3.50
C LYS A 190 -19.04 -11.93 3.85
N PHE A 191 -18.89 -11.17 4.93
CA PHE A 191 -19.92 -10.24 5.40
C PHE A 191 -19.89 -8.90 4.67
N SER A 192 -18.71 -8.32 4.45
CA SER A 192 -18.56 -7.04 3.73
C SER A 192 -19.11 -7.12 2.31
N ARG A 193 -18.91 -8.24 1.58
CA ARG A 193 -19.51 -8.41 0.25
C ARG A 193 -21.04 -8.29 0.23
N LEU A 194 -21.73 -8.75 1.27
CA LEU A 194 -23.19 -8.60 1.39
C LEU A 194 -23.55 -7.13 1.59
N LEU A 195 -22.83 -6.45 2.49
CA LEU A 195 -23.04 -5.02 2.73
C LEU A 195 -22.69 -4.18 1.50
N THR A 196 -21.62 -4.50 0.78
CA THR A 196 -21.23 -3.87 -0.49
C THR A 196 -22.34 -3.97 -1.53
N GLN A 197 -23.01 -5.11 -1.66
CA GLN A 197 -24.16 -5.25 -2.57
C GLN A 197 -25.31 -4.32 -2.19
N VAL A 198 -25.63 -4.22 -0.90
CA VAL A 198 -26.65 -3.30 -0.38
C VAL A 198 -26.24 -1.85 -0.62
N ALA A 199 -25.00 -1.49 -0.32
CA ALA A 199 -24.45 -0.15 -0.51
C ALA A 199 -24.49 0.28 -1.97
N ILE A 200 -24.15 -0.62 -2.91
CA ILE A 200 -24.26 -0.37 -4.35
C ILE A 200 -25.72 -0.17 -4.76
N ALA A 201 -26.63 -1.02 -4.29
CA ALA A 201 -28.06 -0.90 -4.59
C ALA A 201 -28.64 0.43 -4.09
N GLN A 202 -28.20 0.90 -2.92
CA GLN A 202 -28.62 2.15 -2.30
C GLN A 202 -27.77 3.36 -2.71
N ARG A 203 -26.82 3.19 -3.64
CA ARG A 203 -25.93 4.25 -4.16
C ARG A 203 -25.15 5.00 -3.07
N TRP A 204 -24.72 4.30 -2.03
CA TRP A 204 -23.86 4.89 -1.00
C TRP A 204 -22.48 5.22 -1.56
N THR A 205 -21.93 6.37 -1.17
CA THR A 205 -20.57 6.75 -1.57
C THR A 205 -19.53 6.08 -0.66
N PRO A 206 -18.32 5.76 -1.17
CA PRO A 206 -17.25 5.17 -0.34
C PRO A 206 -16.97 5.99 0.92
N ASN A 207 -16.81 7.31 0.79
CA ASN A 207 -16.51 8.17 1.93
C ASN A 207 -17.63 8.19 2.98
N ALA A 208 -18.90 8.05 2.57
CA ALA A 208 -20.01 7.96 3.52
C ALA A 208 -19.94 6.66 4.33
N ILE A 209 -19.51 5.56 3.70
CA ILE A 209 -19.30 4.27 4.38
C ILE A 209 -18.16 4.38 5.39
N THR A 210 -17.04 5.03 5.03
CA THR A 210 -15.92 5.29 5.94
C THR A 210 -16.35 6.13 7.16
N TRP A 211 -17.16 7.17 6.96
CA TRP A 211 -17.69 7.95 8.09
C TRP A 211 -18.70 7.17 8.94
N ALA A 212 -19.49 6.29 8.33
CA ALA A 212 -20.38 5.40 9.07
C ALA A 212 -19.58 4.39 9.93
N SER A 213 -18.52 3.79 9.41
CA SER A 213 -17.64 2.90 10.18
C SER A 213 -16.98 3.62 11.35
N MET A 214 -16.54 4.87 11.14
CA MET A 214 -16.03 5.75 12.21
C MET A 214 -17.09 6.00 13.28
N ALA A 215 -18.32 6.37 12.90
CA ALA A 215 -19.40 6.63 13.86
C ALA A 215 -19.75 5.40 14.70
N VAL A 216 -19.81 4.21 14.09
CA VAL A 216 -20.00 2.94 14.82
C VAL A 216 -18.84 2.69 15.80
N THR A 217 -17.60 3.00 15.40
CA THR A 217 -16.42 2.86 16.27
C THR A 217 -16.45 3.83 17.44
N VAL A 218 -16.90 5.06 17.25
CA VAL A 218 -17.11 6.03 18.33
C VAL A 218 -18.15 5.49 19.32
N GLY A 219 -19.26 4.91 18.84
CA GLY A 219 -20.24 4.24 19.69
C GLY A 219 -19.63 3.08 20.50
N ALA A 220 -18.79 2.26 19.87
CA ALA A 220 -18.06 1.19 20.55
C ALA A 220 -17.10 1.72 21.62
N ALA A 221 -16.39 2.81 21.33
CA ALA A 221 -15.47 3.47 22.25
C ALA A 221 -16.21 4.05 23.47
N VAL A 222 -17.37 4.68 23.27
CA VAL A 222 -18.21 5.16 24.38
C VAL A 222 -18.63 4.00 25.29
N LEU A 223 -18.99 2.84 24.73
CA LEU A 223 -19.32 1.65 25.51
C LEU A 223 -18.10 1.09 26.27
N PHE A 224 -16.94 0.99 25.61
CA PHE A 224 -15.70 0.54 26.26
C PHE A 224 -15.29 1.45 27.42
N ALA A 225 -15.45 2.76 27.27
CA ALA A 225 -15.16 3.73 28.33
C ALA A 225 -16.06 3.61 29.56
N GLN A 226 -17.20 2.92 29.49
CA GLN A 226 -18.06 2.66 30.65
C GLN A 226 -17.44 1.65 31.63
N GLY A 227 -16.59 0.73 31.16
CA GLY A 227 -15.90 -0.26 31.98
C GLY A 227 -16.73 -1.50 32.37
N SER A 228 -18.07 -1.46 32.27
CA SER A 228 -18.91 -2.60 32.60
C SER A 228 -18.80 -3.75 31.58
N HIS A 229 -18.90 -5.00 32.05
CA HIS A 229 -18.76 -6.18 31.17
C HIS A 229 -19.82 -6.22 30.06
N ARG A 230 -21.08 -5.84 30.35
CA ARG A 230 -22.14 -5.73 29.33
C ARG A 230 -21.79 -4.69 28.26
N ALA A 231 -21.25 -3.54 28.65
CA ALA A 231 -20.83 -2.52 27.71
C ALA A 231 -19.63 -2.99 26.86
N LEU A 232 -18.69 -3.73 27.44
CA LEU A 232 -17.59 -4.37 26.69
C LEU A 232 -18.11 -5.40 25.67
N MET A 233 -19.10 -6.22 26.01
CA MET A 233 -19.69 -7.19 25.07
C MET A 233 -20.39 -6.49 23.89
N ILE A 234 -21.21 -5.47 24.15
CA ILE A 234 -21.92 -4.73 23.09
C ILE A 234 -20.91 -3.91 22.26
N GLY A 235 -19.94 -3.27 22.92
CA GLY A 235 -18.86 -2.54 22.24
C GLY A 235 -18.05 -3.46 21.33
N ALA A 236 -17.75 -4.70 21.76
CA ALA A 236 -17.07 -5.69 20.93
C ALA A 236 -17.87 -6.07 19.68
N ALA A 237 -19.18 -6.22 19.79
CA ALA A 237 -20.06 -6.44 18.64
C ALA A 237 -20.04 -5.24 17.69
N LEU A 238 -20.02 -4.01 18.22
CA LEU A 238 -19.91 -2.81 17.40
C LEU A 238 -18.53 -2.67 16.72
N VAL A 239 -17.43 -3.07 17.37
CA VAL A 239 -16.09 -3.13 16.74
C VAL A 239 -16.11 -4.09 15.54
N GLN A 240 -16.77 -5.24 15.68
CA GLN A 240 -16.94 -6.19 14.57
C GLN A 240 -17.81 -5.65 13.44
N LEU A 241 -18.90 -4.97 13.78
CA LEU A 241 -19.74 -4.29 12.79
C LEU A 241 -18.94 -3.20 12.06
N ALA A 242 -18.20 -2.37 12.80
CA ALA A 242 -17.41 -1.28 12.25
C ALA A 242 -16.40 -1.78 11.22
N ILE A 243 -15.62 -2.84 11.50
CA ILE A 243 -14.65 -3.36 10.53
C ILE A 243 -15.30 -4.01 9.29
N ILE A 244 -16.49 -4.58 9.43
CA ILE A 244 -17.25 -5.09 8.27
C ILE A 244 -17.72 -3.93 7.37
N VAL A 245 -18.24 -2.86 7.97
CA VAL A 245 -18.64 -1.64 7.26
C VAL A 245 -17.43 -1.03 6.56
N ASP A 246 -16.32 -0.93 7.28
CA ASP A 246 -15.07 -0.39 6.79
C ASP A 246 -14.53 -1.13 5.56
N CYS A 247 -14.51 -2.47 5.61
CA CYS A 247 -14.07 -3.28 4.46
C CYS A 247 -14.88 -3.01 3.18
N SER A 248 -16.11 -2.51 3.31
CA SER A 248 -17.04 -2.28 2.21
C SER A 248 -16.77 -0.96 1.48
N ASP A 249 -16.11 0.03 2.10
CA ASP A 249 -15.86 1.33 1.45
C ASP A 249 -14.96 1.18 0.21
N GLY A 250 -13.87 0.43 0.33
CA GLY A 250 -12.90 0.19 -0.71
C GLY A 250 -13.45 -0.79 -1.74
N GLU A 251 -14.32 -1.71 -1.33
CA GLU A 251 -15.04 -2.58 -2.26
C GLU A 251 -15.99 -1.75 -3.14
N VAL A 252 -16.80 -0.87 -2.55
CA VAL A 252 -17.66 0.05 -3.30
C VAL A 252 -16.83 0.97 -4.19
N ALA A 253 -15.72 1.54 -3.69
CA ALA A 253 -14.83 2.42 -4.46
C ALA A 253 -14.21 1.72 -5.68
N ARG A 254 -13.85 0.44 -5.55
CA ARG A 254 -13.29 -0.36 -6.66
C ARG A 254 -14.38 -0.85 -7.62
N TYR A 255 -15.56 -1.19 -7.10
CA TYR A 255 -16.70 -1.64 -7.92
C TYR A 255 -17.24 -0.51 -8.80
N THR A 256 -17.40 0.68 -8.22
CA THR A 256 -17.98 1.86 -8.89
C THR A 256 -16.95 2.72 -9.62
N ASN A 257 -15.68 2.32 -9.61
CA ASN A 257 -14.54 3.14 -10.08
C ASN A 257 -14.46 4.54 -9.43
N ALA A 258 -15.04 4.74 -8.26
CA ALA A 258 -15.02 6.00 -7.49
C ALA A 258 -13.79 6.13 -6.55
N SER A 259 -12.70 5.43 -6.85
CA SER A 259 -11.47 5.50 -6.06
C SER A 259 -10.82 6.87 -6.21
N SER A 260 -10.39 7.49 -5.11
CA SER A 260 -9.79 8.82 -5.12
C SER A 260 -8.64 8.92 -4.11
N GLN A 261 -7.72 9.86 -4.34
CA GLN A 261 -6.63 10.18 -3.40
C GLN A 261 -7.18 10.58 -2.03
N TYR A 262 -8.24 11.41 -2.01
CA TYR A 262 -8.89 11.81 -0.76
C TYR A 262 -9.52 10.61 -0.02
N GLY A 263 -10.22 9.73 -0.74
CA GLY A 263 -10.81 8.53 -0.14
C GLY A 263 -9.75 7.58 0.45
N ALA A 264 -8.64 7.38 -0.27
CA ALA A 264 -7.53 6.56 0.22
C ALA A 264 -6.86 7.13 1.47
N TRP A 265 -6.64 8.45 1.51
CA TRP A 265 -6.14 9.13 2.71
C TRP A 265 -7.15 9.08 3.86
N LEU A 266 -8.45 9.28 3.59
CA LEU A 266 -9.50 9.26 4.60
C LEU A 266 -9.61 7.89 5.27
N ASP A 267 -9.65 6.81 4.47
CA ASP A 267 -9.62 5.41 4.94
C ASP A 267 -8.42 5.18 5.87
N ALA A 268 -7.20 5.48 5.37
CA ALA A 268 -5.98 5.34 6.14
C ALA A 268 -5.96 6.17 7.45
N ALA A 269 -6.36 7.44 7.40
CA ALA A 269 -6.38 8.32 8.56
C ALA A 269 -7.40 7.83 9.60
N THR A 270 -8.61 7.51 9.17
CA THR A 270 -9.68 7.04 10.06
C THR A 270 -9.33 5.69 10.70
N ASP A 271 -8.67 4.77 10.00
CA ASP A 271 -8.13 3.53 10.58
C ASP A 271 -7.25 3.79 11.81
N ARG A 272 -6.43 4.83 11.74
CA ARG A 272 -5.52 5.19 12.82
C ARG A 272 -6.24 5.85 13.99
N VAL A 273 -7.20 6.73 13.68
CA VAL A 273 -8.08 7.33 14.70
C VAL A 273 -8.88 6.26 15.44
N LYS A 274 -9.54 5.36 14.71
CA LYS A 274 -10.36 4.25 15.24
C LYS A 274 -9.56 3.38 16.20
N GLU A 275 -8.37 2.91 15.78
CA GLU A 275 -7.56 2.01 16.62
C GLU A 275 -7.11 2.67 17.93
N TYR A 276 -6.61 3.91 17.86
CA TYR A 276 -6.15 4.63 19.06
C TYR A 276 -7.29 5.09 19.95
N LEU A 277 -8.46 5.41 19.38
CA LEU A 277 -9.67 5.70 20.13
C LEU A 277 -10.14 4.48 20.94
N LEU A 278 -10.09 3.28 20.36
CA LEU A 278 -10.42 2.04 21.07
C LEU A 278 -9.45 1.76 22.22
N TYR A 279 -8.14 2.05 22.04
CA TYR A 279 -7.17 1.95 23.13
C TYR A 279 -7.46 2.95 24.25
N ALA A 280 -7.68 4.22 23.92
CA ALA A 280 -8.03 5.22 24.93
C ALA A 280 -9.30 4.84 25.70
N ALA A 281 -10.33 4.38 24.99
CA ALA A 281 -11.59 3.98 25.61
C ALA A 281 -11.45 2.79 26.56
N LEU A 282 -10.71 1.75 26.16
CA LEU A 282 -10.42 0.60 27.03
C LEU A 282 -9.61 1.01 28.27
N ALA A 283 -8.64 1.92 28.13
CA ALA A 283 -7.86 2.43 29.25
C ALA A 283 -8.72 3.27 30.21
N VAL A 284 -9.61 4.13 29.69
CA VAL A 284 -10.59 4.88 30.48
C VAL A 284 -11.51 3.94 31.26
N GLY A 285 -12.09 2.94 30.57
CA GLY A 285 -12.98 1.96 31.19
C GLY A 285 -12.30 1.17 32.32
N ALA A 286 -11.06 0.75 32.11
CA ALA A 286 -10.27 0.05 33.13
C ALA A 286 -9.92 0.95 34.33
N ALA A 287 -9.58 2.22 34.08
CA ALA A 287 -9.23 3.17 35.13
C ALA A 287 -10.41 3.46 36.08
N ARG A 288 -11.65 3.46 35.57
CA ARG A 288 -12.86 3.58 36.40
C ARG A 288 -13.03 2.43 37.40
N HIS A 289 -12.43 1.29 37.13
CA HIS A 289 -12.41 0.12 38.01
C HIS A 289 -11.04 -0.05 38.72
N GLY A 290 -10.26 1.02 38.82
CA GLY A 290 -9.00 1.05 39.59
C GLY A 290 -7.80 0.40 38.90
N THR A 291 -7.92 0.00 37.62
CA THR A 291 -6.80 -0.60 36.86
C THR A 291 -6.19 0.43 35.92
N ASN A 292 -4.96 0.87 36.17
CA ASN A 292 -4.26 1.80 35.28
C ASN A 292 -3.64 1.08 34.09
N LEU A 293 -4.27 1.20 32.92
CA LEU A 293 -3.78 0.62 31.67
C LEU A 293 -3.24 1.66 30.66
N TRP A 294 -3.18 2.93 31.05
CA TRP A 294 -2.63 3.99 30.20
C TRP A 294 -1.19 3.74 29.73
N PRO A 295 -0.25 3.27 30.59
CA PRO A 295 1.08 2.93 30.12
C PRO A 295 1.11 1.94 28.96
N ILE A 296 0.31 0.87 29.05
CA ILE A 296 0.28 -0.16 28.01
C ILE A 296 -0.37 0.39 26.74
N ALA A 297 -1.45 1.17 26.87
CA ALA A 297 -2.09 1.83 25.74
C ALA A 297 -1.11 2.76 25.00
N MET A 298 -0.29 3.52 25.73
CA MET A 298 0.74 4.38 25.15
C MET A 298 1.85 3.57 24.46
N VAL A 299 2.36 2.53 25.11
CA VAL A 299 3.36 1.63 24.50
C VAL A 299 2.82 0.98 23.23
N LEU A 300 1.54 0.62 23.19
CA LEU A 300 0.89 0.10 21.98
C LEU A 300 0.86 1.14 20.85
N VAL A 301 0.58 2.41 21.14
CA VAL A 301 0.65 3.49 20.13
C VAL A 301 2.07 3.61 19.58
N VAL A 302 3.10 3.61 20.44
CA VAL A 302 4.52 3.63 20.03
C VAL A 302 4.83 2.44 19.14
N MET A 303 4.55 1.23 19.62
CA MET A 303 4.82 -0.03 18.92
C MET A 303 4.13 -0.05 17.55
N GLN A 304 2.85 0.33 17.48
CA GLN A 304 2.13 0.36 16.21
C GLN A 304 2.70 1.43 15.28
N THR A 305 3.07 2.62 15.77
CA THR A 305 3.65 3.66 14.92
C THR A 305 4.98 3.20 14.30
N VAL A 306 5.90 2.70 15.13
CA VAL A 306 7.20 2.16 14.70
C VAL A 306 7.02 1.04 13.68
N ARG A 307 6.08 0.14 13.97
CA ARG A 307 5.75 -0.98 13.09
C ARG A 307 5.24 -0.51 11.73
N HIS A 308 4.23 0.35 11.67
CA HIS A 308 3.63 0.77 10.40
C HIS A 308 4.64 1.55 9.56
N LEU A 309 5.37 2.53 10.12
CA LEU A 309 6.40 3.25 9.36
C LEU A 309 7.46 2.29 8.79
N SER A 310 7.94 1.34 9.59
CA SER A 310 8.89 0.31 9.17
C SER A 310 8.31 -0.54 8.03
N ASP A 311 7.04 -0.91 8.14
CA ASP A 311 6.32 -1.71 7.15
C ASP A 311 6.25 -1.03 5.79
N TYR A 312 5.70 0.19 5.75
CA TYR A 312 5.51 0.91 4.49
C TYR A 312 6.85 1.33 3.88
N ASN A 313 7.78 1.84 4.69
CA ASN A 313 9.09 2.27 4.19
C ASN A 313 9.89 1.10 3.60
N PHE A 314 9.89 -0.05 4.28
CA PHE A 314 10.57 -1.23 3.75
C PHE A 314 9.94 -1.70 2.44
N VAL A 315 8.61 -1.76 2.35
CA VAL A 315 7.93 -2.20 1.11
C VAL A 315 8.21 -1.24 -0.05
N ALA A 316 8.12 0.08 0.18
CA ALA A 316 8.40 1.08 -0.84
C ALA A 316 9.85 1.02 -1.34
N ILE A 317 10.82 1.01 -0.43
CA ILE A 317 12.25 0.96 -0.77
C ILE A 317 12.63 -0.37 -1.41
N ARG A 318 12.08 -1.48 -0.91
CA ARG A 318 12.29 -2.79 -1.52
C ARG A 318 11.81 -2.80 -2.97
N ALA A 319 10.63 -2.24 -3.23
CA ALA A 319 10.08 -2.16 -4.59
C ALA A 319 10.95 -1.31 -5.52
N MET A 320 11.64 -0.28 -5.01
CA MET A 320 12.58 0.52 -5.81
C MET A 320 13.90 -0.24 -6.04
N ARG A 321 14.53 -0.73 -4.96
CA ARG A 321 15.88 -1.33 -5.01
C ARG A 321 15.91 -2.70 -5.67
N GLU A 322 14.89 -3.53 -5.49
CA GLU A 322 14.88 -4.88 -6.10
C GLU A 322 14.46 -4.85 -7.57
N ASN A 323 13.83 -3.77 -8.03
CA ASN A 323 13.46 -3.58 -9.44
C ASN A 323 14.43 -2.64 -10.19
N ALA A 324 15.41 -2.07 -9.49
CA ALA A 324 16.40 -1.13 -10.04
C ALA A 324 17.24 -1.71 -11.19
N ASP A 325 17.66 -2.97 -11.04
CA ASP A 325 18.65 -3.62 -11.90
C ASP A 325 17.99 -4.64 -12.86
N LEU A 326 16.84 -4.29 -13.44
CA LEU A 326 16.14 -5.14 -14.41
C LEU A 326 16.53 -4.88 -15.86
N SER A 327 17.36 -3.85 -16.12
CA SER A 327 17.76 -3.51 -17.48
C SER A 327 18.60 -4.61 -18.10
N LEU A 328 18.13 -5.17 -19.22
CA LEU A 328 18.81 -6.21 -19.98
C LEU A 328 18.84 -5.81 -21.46
N PRO A 329 19.92 -6.07 -22.20
CA PRO A 329 19.96 -5.82 -23.63
C PRO A 329 18.85 -6.57 -24.37
N LEU A 330 18.23 -5.95 -25.38
CA LEU A 330 17.23 -6.62 -26.23
C LEU A 330 17.79 -7.83 -26.98
N THR A 331 19.09 -7.88 -27.23
CA THR A 331 19.75 -9.00 -27.94
C THR A 331 19.95 -10.25 -27.08
N GLN A 332 19.81 -10.14 -25.75
CA GLN A 332 20.03 -11.26 -24.85
C GLN A 332 18.82 -12.20 -24.84
N SER A 333 18.95 -13.43 -25.34
CA SER A 333 17.82 -14.37 -25.49
C SER A 333 17.27 -14.97 -24.18
N VAL A 334 18.03 -14.92 -23.08
CA VAL A 334 17.63 -15.49 -21.78
C VAL A 334 17.87 -14.49 -20.68
N ASP A 335 16.90 -14.30 -19.79
CA ASP A 335 17.09 -13.55 -18.54
C ASP A 335 17.97 -14.35 -17.58
N ASP A 336 19.30 -14.17 -17.62
CA ASP A 336 20.17 -14.91 -16.70
C ASP A 336 20.10 -14.30 -15.29
N ILE A 337 19.65 -15.11 -14.34
CA ILE A 337 19.24 -14.73 -12.99
C ILE A 337 20.37 -15.02 -11.98
N SER A 338 21.61 -15.16 -12.43
CA SER A 338 22.78 -15.55 -11.62
C SER A 338 23.17 -14.57 -10.49
N GLY A 339 22.47 -13.44 -10.33
CA GLY A 339 22.60 -12.52 -9.19
C GLY A 339 22.04 -13.05 -7.84
N SER A 340 22.79 -12.88 -6.75
CA SER A 340 22.47 -13.35 -5.38
C SER A 340 21.07 -12.97 -4.82
N GLY A 341 20.43 -11.91 -5.33
CA GLY A 341 19.11 -11.43 -4.88
C GLY A 341 17.93 -12.27 -5.36
N SER A 342 18.04 -12.92 -6.51
CA SER A 342 16.95 -13.65 -7.17
C SER A 342 16.76 -15.08 -6.67
N ARG A 343 17.85 -15.76 -6.27
CA ARG A 343 17.79 -17.09 -5.63
C ARG A 343 16.95 -17.08 -4.34
N LEU A 344 16.89 -15.96 -3.61
CA LEU A 344 16.01 -15.83 -2.46
C LEU A 344 14.55 -15.54 -2.84
N LEU A 345 14.32 -14.79 -3.92
CA LEU A 345 12.97 -14.57 -4.44
C LEU A 345 12.35 -15.93 -4.82
N THR A 346 13.11 -16.80 -5.52
CA THR A 346 12.68 -18.16 -5.89
C THR A 346 12.57 -19.11 -4.69
N THR A 347 13.46 -19.02 -3.69
CA THR A 347 13.33 -19.83 -2.47
C THR A 347 12.15 -19.38 -1.60
N SER A 348 11.89 -18.07 -1.51
CA SER A 348 10.77 -17.52 -0.75
C SER A 348 9.41 -17.79 -1.42
N SER A 349 9.34 -17.78 -2.75
CA SER A 349 8.14 -18.18 -3.49
C SER A 349 7.86 -19.68 -3.36
N ARG A 350 8.91 -20.52 -3.40
CA ARG A 350 8.80 -21.98 -3.14
C ARG A 350 8.42 -22.32 -1.70
N LEU A 351 8.84 -21.55 -0.69
CA LEU A 351 8.39 -21.73 0.71
C LEU A 351 6.97 -21.20 0.95
N ASN A 352 6.59 -20.11 0.27
CA ASN A 352 5.24 -19.54 0.35
C ASN A 352 4.20 -20.32 -0.48
N SER A 353 4.61 -21.27 -1.32
CA SER A 353 3.67 -22.16 -2.03
C SER A 353 2.90 -23.08 -1.08
N ARG A 354 3.45 -23.37 0.11
CA ARG A 354 2.72 -24.09 1.17
C ARG A 354 1.69 -23.16 1.81
N ARG A 355 0.42 -23.39 1.49
CA ARG A 355 -0.73 -22.61 1.98
C ARG A 355 -0.71 -22.37 3.49
N LEU A 356 -0.36 -23.38 4.29
CA LEU A 356 -0.27 -23.25 5.75
C LEU A 356 0.80 -22.23 6.17
N VAL A 357 2.01 -22.34 5.61
CA VAL A 357 3.15 -21.45 5.93
C VAL A 357 2.83 -20.01 5.52
N HIS A 358 2.16 -19.83 4.37
CA HIS A 358 1.69 -18.53 3.91
C HIS A 358 0.78 -17.84 4.95
N TRP A 359 -0.24 -18.55 5.44
CA TRP A 359 -1.18 -17.99 6.39
C TRP A 359 -0.60 -17.78 7.78
N ILE A 360 0.25 -18.70 8.27
CA ILE A 360 0.96 -18.51 9.55
C ILE A 360 1.78 -17.22 9.52
N LYS A 361 2.56 -17.00 8.45
CA LYS A 361 3.36 -15.76 8.31
C LYS A 361 2.48 -14.51 8.31
N ARG A 362 1.30 -14.56 7.66
CA ARG A 362 0.35 -13.44 7.65
C ARG A 362 -0.28 -13.19 9.02
N VAL A 363 -0.58 -14.23 9.80
CA VAL A 363 -1.11 -14.08 11.17
C VAL A 363 -0.07 -13.51 12.12
N ILE A 364 1.20 -13.95 12.03
CA ILE A 364 2.32 -13.39 12.81
C ILE A 364 2.51 -11.90 12.52
N TYR A 365 2.24 -11.48 11.28
CA TYR A 365 2.23 -10.06 10.92
C TYR A 365 1.11 -9.29 11.64
N LEU A 366 0.15 -9.91 12.32
CA LEU A 366 -0.92 -9.21 13.04
C LEU A 366 -1.50 -7.97 12.28
N PRO A 367 -2.01 -8.14 11.04
CA PRO A 367 -2.66 -7.07 10.28
C PRO A 367 -3.87 -6.46 11.04
N ILE A 368 -4.44 -5.40 10.45
CA ILE A 368 -5.54 -4.63 11.05
C ILE A 368 -6.69 -5.56 11.49
N GLY A 369 -7.13 -6.47 10.62
CA GLY A 369 -8.21 -7.41 10.92
C GLY A 369 -7.93 -8.29 12.15
N GLU A 370 -6.73 -8.82 12.28
CA GLU A 370 -6.31 -9.65 13.41
C GLU A 370 -6.25 -8.84 14.72
N ARG A 371 -5.82 -7.58 14.69
CA ARG A 371 -5.82 -6.72 15.87
C ARG A 371 -7.23 -6.37 16.32
N TRP A 372 -8.10 -6.04 15.39
CA TRP A 372 -9.51 -5.76 15.66
C TRP A 372 -10.24 -6.99 16.20
N LEU A 373 -9.90 -8.19 15.71
CA LEU A 373 -10.37 -9.45 16.27
C LEU A 373 -9.93 -9.61 17.74
N ILE A 374 -8.66 -9.34 18.06
CA ILE A 374 -8.17 -9.38 19.45
C ILE A 374 -8.92 -8.38 20.33
N ILE A 375 -9.11 -7.14 19.85
CA ILE A 375 -9.84 -6.11 20.58
C ILE A 375 -11.26 -6.56 20.89
N SER A 376 -12.02 -7.00 19.87
CA SER A 376 -13.41 -7.39 20.09
C SER A 376 -13.54 -8.67 20.90
N VAL A 377 -12.82 -9.75 20.56
CA VAL A 377 -12.98 -11.04 21.23
C VAL A 377 -12.42 -10.97 22.66
N GLY A 378 -11.28 -10.30 22.84
CA GLY A 378 -10.70 -10.08 24.16
C GLY A 378 -11.61 -9.23 25.05
N ALA A 379 -12.28 -8.19 24.51
CA ALA A 379 -13.24 -7.40 25.26
C ALA A 379 -14.55 -8.16 25.54
N PHE A 380 -15.00 -9.01 24.61
CA PHE A 380 -16.23 -9.80 24.76
C PHE A 380 -16.11 -10.88 25.84
N VAL A 381 -15.00 -11.63 25.84
CA VAL A 381 -14.81 -12.77 26.75
C VAL A 381 -14.09 -12.38 28.04
N GLY A 382 -13.27 -11.33 28.00
CA GLY A 382 -12.32 -11.03 29.06
C GLY A 382 -12.40 -9.59 29.56
N SER A 383 -11.22 -8.98 29.68
CA SER A 383 -11.03 -7.65 30.27
C SER A 383 -10.14 -6.78 29.37
N PRO A 384 -10.15 -5.45 29.56
CA PRO A 384 -9.21 -4.55 28.89
C PRO A 384 -7.74 -4.97 29.07
N SER A 385 -7.38 -5.51 30.24
CA SER A 385 -6.03 -6.01 30.51
C SER A 385 -5.66 -7.19 29.61
N LEU A 386 -6.59 -8.12 29.36
CA LEU A 386 -6.36 -9.23 28.44
C LEU A 386 -6.12 -8.71 27.02
N VAL A 387 -6.97 -7.79 26.55
CA VAL A 387 -6.87 -7.18 25.22
C VAL A 387 -5.48 -6.55 25.04
N PHE A 388 -5.07 -5.69 25.96
CA PHE A 388 -3.80 -5.00 25.86
C PHE A 388 -2.59 -5.92 25.95
N ASN A 389 -2.60 -6.91 26.85
CA ASN A 389 -1.50 -7.88 26.95
C ASN A 389 -1.38 -8.72 25.66
N LEU A 390 -2.49 -9.17 25.08
CA LEU A 390 -2.48 -9.91 23.81
C LEU A 390 -1.93 -9.05 22.68
N LEU A 391 -2.41 -7.81 22.55
CA LEU A 391 -1.91 -6.88 21.53
C LEU A 391 -0.43 -6.57 21.71
N LEU A 392 0.03 -6.39 22.95
CA LEU A 392 1.41 -6.04 23.25
C LEU A 392 2.34 -7.20 22.92
N TRP A 393 2.10 -8.39 23.48
CA TRP A 393 3.01 -9.51 23.31
C TRP A 393 3.01 -10.07 21.88
N LEU A 394 1.83 -10.24 21.27
CA LEU A 394 1.75 -10.67 19.88
C LEU A 394 2.28 -9.60 18.92
N GLY A 395 2.05 -8.32 19.24
CA GLY A 395 2.57 -7.18 18.49
C GLY A 395 4.10 -7.10 18.53
N LEU A 396 4.71 -7.24 19.71
CA LEU A 396 6.16 -7.25 19.90
C LEU A 396 6.81 -8.44 19.21
N PHE A 397 6.22 -9.64 19.34
CA PHE A 397 6.68 -10.82 18.63
C PHE A 397 6.63 -10.62 17.10
N GLY A 398 5.52 -10.11 16.58
CA GLY A 398 5.36 -9.81 15.16
C GLY A 398 6.36 -8.76 14.68
N LEU A 399 6.55 -7.68 15.44
CA LEU A 399 7.53 -6.61 15.14
C LEU A 399 8.95 -7.17 15.09
N ALA A 400 9.35 -7.99 16.06
CA ALA A 400 10.67 -8.62 16.11
C ALA A 400 10.88 -9.57 14.92
N TYR A 401 9.92 -10.46 14.65
CA TYR A 401 9.96 -11.40 13.53
C TYR A 401 10.13 -10.69 12.18
N VAL A 402 9.30 -9.67 11.94
CA VAL A 402 9.31 -8.92 10.68
C VAL A 402 10.59 -8.10 10.53
N THR A 403 10.99 -7.38 11.58
CA THR A 403 12.18 -6.53 11.55
C THR A 403 13.45 -7.36 11.32
N LEU A 404 13.58 -8.52 11.97
CA LEU A 404 14.69 -9.43 11.78
C LEU A 404 14.75 -9.93 10.32
N GLY A 405 13.62 -10.37 9.75
CA GLY A 405 13.54 -10.80 8.36
C GLY A 405 13.94 -9.69 7.37
N ARG A 406 13.51 -8.45 7.63
CA ARG A 406 13.87 -7.28 6.82
C ARG A 406 15.33 -6.92 6.93
N PHE A 407 15.91 -6.98 8.13
CA PHE A 407 17.32 -6.72 8.35
C PHE A 407 18.19 -7.72 7.59
N MET A 408 17.85 -9.01 7.68
CA MET A 408 18.52 -10.08 6.95
C MET A 408 18.46 -9.90 5.43
N ARG A 409 17.32 -9.43 4.90
CA ARG A 409 17.15 -9.13 3.47
C ARG A 409 17.94 -7.88 3.05
N SER A 410 17.85 -6.81 3.84
CA SER A 410 18.51 -5.53 3.57
C SER A 410 20.03 -5.63 3.56
N ARG A 411 20.62 -6.57 4.33
CA ARG A 411 22.07 -6.84 4.33
C ARG A 411 22.64 -7.15 2.94
N ARG A 412 21.80 -7.59 1.99
CA ARG A 412 22.20 -8.00 0.63
C ARG A 412 22.02 -6.90 -0.42
N TRP A 413 21.38 -5.78 -0.07
CA TRP A 413 21.20 -4.68 -1.01
C TRP A 413 22.54 -3.99 -1.30
N ARG A 414 22.83 -3.79 -2.58
CA ARG A 414 24.01 -3.04 -3.05
C ARG A 414 23.72 -1.53 -2.98
N HIS A 415 24.78 -0.74 -2.82
CA HIS A 415 24.70 0.71 -2.65
C HIS A 415 24.82 1.42 -4.00
N THR A 416 23.78 2.15 -4.40
CA THR A 416 23.85 3.21 -5.41
C THR A 416 23.01 4.39 -4.91
N GLN A 417 23.54 5.62 -4.98
CA GLN A 417 22.82 6.83 -4.54
C GLN A 417 21.59 7.08 -5.42
N ASP A 418 21.71 6.80 -6.72
CA ASP A 418 20.70 7.08 -7.74
C ASP A 418 19.41 6.27 -7.60
N ILE A 419 19.43 5.12 -6.90
CA ILE A 419 18.28 4.20 -6.81
C ILE A 419 17.92 3.88 -5.35
N SER A 420 18.34 4.76 -4.43
CA SER A 420 18.28 4.54 -2.99
C SER A 420 16.85 4.60 -2.41
N GLY A 421 15.92 5.33 -3.06
CA GLY A 421 14.58 5.60 -2.54
C GLY A 421 14.57 6.60 -1.37
N CYS A 422 15.65 7.36 -1.18
CA CYS A 422 15.81 8.35 -0.12
C CYS A 422 14.69 9.39 -0.09
N ASP A 423 14.26 9.86 -1.25
CA ASP A 423 13.26 10.93 -1.36
C ASP A 423 11.97 10.60 -0.60
N ILE A 424 11.54 9.32 -0.61
CA ILE A 424 10.37 8.88 0.15
C ILE A 424 10.62 9.04 1.66
N LEU A 425 11.83 8.77 2.14
CA LEU A 425 12.17 8.90 3.55
C LEU A 425 12.39 10.37 3.95
N GLU A 426 13.00 11.16 3.08
CA GLU A 426 13.27 12.59 3.31
C GLU A 426 11.98 13.38 3.49
N ARG A 427 10.96 13.11 2.66
CA ARG A 427 9.62 13.73 2.79
C ARG A 427 8.92 13.41 4.12
N GLN A 428 9.34 12.36 4.83
CA GLN A 428 8.76 11.94 6.12
C GLN A 428 9.53 12.47 7.34
N PHE A 429 10.72 13.03 7.14
CA PHE A 429 11.66 13.23 8.24
C PHE A 429 11.20 14.30 9.24
N ASP A 430 10.33 15.22 8.81
CA ASP A 430 9.80 16.33 9.62
C ASP A 430 10.93 17.13 10.27
N ALA A 431 11.98 17.40 9.50
CA ALA A 431 13.22 17.97 9.99
C ALA A 431 13.05 19.45 10.38
N GLY A 432 13.65 19.82 11.51
CA GLY A 432 13.89 21.22 11.87
C GLY A 432 15.07 21.82 11.10
N PRO A 433 15.44 23.09 11.38
CA PRO A 433 16.50 23.78 10.67
C PRO A 433 17.86 23.07 10.70
N LEU A 434 18.25 22.45 11.82
CA LEU A 434 19.58 21.83 11.94
C LEU A 434 19.62 20.49 11.16
N LEU A 435 18.61 19.66 11.33
CA LEU A 435 18.49 18.37 10.66
C LEU A 435 18.28 18.51 9.14
N SER A 436 17.56 19.55 8.69
CA SER A 436 17.39 19.82 7.26
C SER A 436 18.74 20.10 6.57
N SER A 437 19.66 20.79 7.24
CA SER A 437 21.00 21.07 6.71
C SER A 437 21.88 19.82 6.58
N THR A 438 21.68 18.81 7.42
CA THR A 438 22.44 17.55 7.39
C THR A 438 21.84 16.54 6.40
N LEU A 439 20.52 16.57 6.18
CA LEU A 439 19.82 15.71 5.21
C LEU A 439 20.13 16.06 3.75
N ASN A 440 20.40 17.33 3.45
CA ASN A 440 20.85 17.75 2.11
C ASN A 440 22.15 17.04 1.64
N ARG A 441 22.79 16.25 2.51
CA ARG A 441 23.97 15.43 2.21
C ARG A 441 23.68 13.92 2.07
N GLY A 442 22.41 13.48 2.14
CA GLY A 442 21.92 12.15 1.71
C GLY A 442 22.47 10.89 2.40
N HIS A 443 23.35 11.02 3.41
CA HIS A 443 24.23 9.90 3.79
C HIS A 443 23.57 8.75 4.60
N PRO A 444 22.71 8.98 5.63
CA PRO A 444 22.16 7.88 6.43
C PRO A 444 20.94 7.19 5.79
N LEU A 445 20.13 7.94 5.03
CA LEU A 445 18.92 7.43 4.37
C LEU A 445 19.24 6.58 3.14
N ALA A 446 20.37 6.87 2.48
CA ALA A 446 20.88 6.07 1.35
C ALA A 446 21.42 4.70 1.78
N GLY A 447 21.58 4.49 3.09
CA GLY A 447 22.05 3.24 3.66
C GLY A 447 21.14 2.05 3.34
N ARG A 448 21.71 0.85 3.43
CA ARG A 448 20.97 -0.42 3.29
C ARG A 448 19.83 -0.56 4.31
N PHE A 449 19.95 0.11 5.46
CA PHE A 449 18.96 0.14 6.53
C PHE A 449 18.22 1.49 6.65
N GLY A 450 18.31 2.37 5.64
CA GLY A 450 17.68 3.69 5.66
C GLY A 450 16.17 3.64 5.97
N TRP A 451 15.48 2.60 5.50
CA TRP A 451 14.06 2.34 5.76
C TRP A 451 13.68 2.30 7.25
N ALA A 452 14.62 1.95 8.14
CA ALA A 452 14.38 1.87 9.57
C ALA A 452 14.54 3.21 10.29
N VAL A 453 15.21 4.20 9.68
CA VAL A 453 15.57 5.46 10.32
C VAL A 453 14.35 6.25 10.79
N PRO A 454 13.28 6.47 9.98
CA PRO A 454 12.09 7.18 10.47
C PRO A 454 11.48 6.48 11.68
N SER A 455 11.34 5.14 11.61
CA SER A 455 10.77 4.33 12.70
C SER A 455 11.58 4.44 14.00
N PHE A 456 12.92 4.47 13.89
CA PHE A 456 13.80 4.62 15.04
C PHE A 456 13.68 6.01 15.68
N LEU A 457 13.60 7.08 14.89
CA LEU A 457 13.38 8.43 15.40
C LEU A 457 12.02 8.54 16.11
N ARG A 458 10.99 7.88 15.59
CA ARG A 458 9.67 7.83 16.25
C ARG A 458 9.67 7.03 17.53
N LEU A 459 10.44 5.94 17.61
CA LEU A 459 10.61 5.19 18.85
C LEU A 459 11.17 6.08 19.96
N ILE A 460 12.17 6.92 19.64
CA ILE A 460 12.77 7.86 20.59
C ILE A 460 11.76 8.95 21.00
N GLU A 461 11.17 9.64 20.01
CA GLU A 461 10.26 10.77 20.25
C GLU A 461 9.01 10.35 21.05
N LEU A 462 8.32 9.31 20.59
CA LEU A 462 7.12 8.82 21.25
C LEU A 462 7.46 8.10 22.57
N GLY A 463 8.59 7.39 22.64
CA GLY A 463 9.08 6.78 23.86
C GLY A 463 9.35 7.80 24.97
N LEU A 464 9.89 8.97 24.62
CA LEU A 464 10.09 10.06 25.57
C LEU A 464 8.76 10.62 26.10
N VAL A 465 7.73 10.73 25.25
CA VAL A 465 6.37 11.08 25.70
C VAL A 465 5.84 10.05 26.70
N VAL A 466 6.05 8.75 26.45
CA VAL A 466 5.64 7.68 27.39
C VAL A 466 6.40 7.78 28.72
N LEU A 467 7.70 8.08 28.69
CA LEU A 467 8.50 8.21 29.91
C LEU A 467 8.06 9.41 30.76
N ILE A 468 7.81 10.56 30.11
CA ILE A 468 7.33 11.78 30.78
C ILE A 468 5.92 11.56 31.35
N GLY A 469 5.04 10.97 30.56
CA GLY A 469 3.61 10.86 30.84
C GLY A 469 3.16 9.50 31.34
N TYR A 470 4.05 8.66 31.85
CA TYR A 470 3.75 7.25 32.19
C TYR A 470 2.51 7.12 33.08
N SER A 471 2.37 8.00 34.08
CA SER A 471 1.24 8.03 35.00
C SER A 471 0.10 8.96 34.56
N GLU A 472 0.26 9.70 33.47
CA GLU A 472 -0.61 10.82 33.09
C GLU A 472 -1.41 10.51 31.82
N PRO A 473 -2.74 10.24 31.92
CA PRO A 473 -3.60 9.95 30.77
C PRO A 473 -3.51 10.97 29.63
N LEU A 474 -3.31 12.26 29.96
CA LEU A 474 -3.24 13.34 28.98
C LEU A 474 -2.04 13.24 28.04
N ALA A 475 -0.97 12.55 28.43
CA ALA A 475 0.15 12.28 27.52
C ALA A 475 -0.29 11.48 26.28
N PHE A 476 -1.40 10.75 26.36
CA PHE A 476 -1.97 10.05 25.22
C PHE A 476 -2.39 11.01 24.09
N ILE A 477 -2.83 12.24 24.40
CA ILE A 477 -3.20 13.24 23.38
C ILE A 477 -1.95 13.68 22.61
N THR A 478 -0.86 13.99 23.32
CA THR A 478 0.43 14.33 22.73
C THR A 478 0.95 13.19 21.87
N LEU A 479 0.90 11.96 22.41
CA LEU A 479 1.32 10.75 21.71
C LEU A 479 0.51 10.52 20.43
N PHE A 480 -0.82 10.66 20.50
CA PHE A 480 -1.73 10.56 19.38
C PHE A 480 -1.42 11.61 18.31
N ALA A 481 -1.25 12.88 18.69
CA ALA A 481 -1.01 13.96 17.74
C ALA A 481 0.30 13.75 16.95
N ILE A 482 1.38 13.36 17.64
CA ILE A 482 2.66 13.07 17.01
C ILE A 482 2.59 11.79 16.17
N ALA A 483 1.96 10.73 16.67
CA ALA A 483 1.81 9.48 15.92
C ALA A 483 0.97 9.67 14.63
N PHE A 484 -0.14 10.40 14.72
CA PHE A 484 -1.00 10.74 13.59
C PHE A 484 -0.25 11.60 12.56
N HIS A 485 0.50 12.61 13.01
CA HIS A 485 1.34 13.44 12.14
C HIS A 485 2.27 12.59 11.27
N HIS A 486 3.00 11.66 11.89
CA HIS A 486 3.96 10.84 11.16
C HIS A 486 3.31 9.77 10.28
N TYR A 487 2.08 9.40 10.60
CA TYR A 487 1.26 8.60 9.71
C TYR A 487 0.83 9.43 8.48
N ASP A 488 0.38 10.67 8.68
CA ASP A 488 0.01 11.60 7.60
C ASP A 488 1.20 11.92 6.68
N THR A 489 2.38 12.23 7.23
CA THR A 489 3.60 12.48 6.43
C THR A 489 4.02 11.25 5.62
N MET A 490 3.90 10.05 6.19
CA MET A 490 4.17 8.79 5.49
C MET A 490 3.24 8.59 4.29
N TYR A 491 1.92 8.76 4.47
CA TYR A 491 0.97 8.59 3.36
C TYR A 491 1.16 9.62 2.26
N ARG A 492 1.36 10.90 2.63
CA ARG A 492 1.67 11.95 1.65
C ARG A 492 2.93 11.62 0.86
N SER A 493 3.98 11.15 1.55
CA SER A 493 5.23 10.77 0.91
C SER A 493 5.07 9.60 -0.08
N LEU A 494 4.29 8.57 0.28
CA LEU A 494 3.97 7.45 -0.62
C LEU A 494 3.23 7.90 -1.88
N GLU A 495 2.47 8.99 -1.79
CA GLU A 495 1.79 9.64 -2.92
C GLU A 495 2.65 10.70 -3.63
N GLY A 496 3.92 10.86 -3.23
CA GLY A 496 4.85 11.84 -3.81
C GLY A 496 4.66 13.28 -3.34
N ASN A 497 3.85 13.52 -2.31
CA ASN A 497 3.58 14.84 -1.75
C ASN A 497 4.47 15.12 -0.53
N VAL A 498 4.73 16.39 -0.26
CA VAL A 498 5.53 16.86 0.88
C VAL A 498 4.60 17.45 1.93
N PHE A 499 4.94 17.29 3.21
CA PHE A 499 4.22 17.96 4.28
C PHE A 499 4.49 19.48 4.25
N PRO A 500 3.47 20.35 4.40
CA PRO A 500 3.66 21.80 4.28
C PRO A 500 4.65 22.36 5.31
N ALA A 501 5.65 23.11 4.85
CA ALA A 501 6.72 23.65 5.70
C ALA A 501 6.19 24.57 6.83
N ALA A 502 5.12 25.33 6.55
CA ALA A 502 4.46 26.17 7.56
C ALA A 502 3.87 25.33 8.71
N LEU A 503 3.32 24.15 8.41
CA LEU A 503 2.80 23.24 9.42
C LEU A 503 3.92 22.51 10.16
N THR A 504 5.02 22.13 9.50
CA THR A 504 6.21 21.61 10.19
C THR A 504 6.76 22.63 11.18
N LYS A 505 6.89 23.90 10.79
CA LYS A 505 7.33 24.98 11.69
C LYS A 505 6.37 25.20 12.86
N ALA A 506 5.06 25.23 12.60
CA ALA A 506 4.06 25.34 13.66
C ALA A 506 4.07 24.12 14.59
N GLY A 507 4.27 22.92 14.04
CA GLY A 507 4.44 21.67 14.80
C GLY A 507 5.82 21.49 15.45
N LEU A 508 6.66 22.55 15.43
CA LEU A 508 8.02 22.62 15.96
C LEU A 508 9.07 21.70 15.28
N GLY A 509 8.68 20.96 14.25
CA GLY A 509 9.48 19.88 13.65
C GLY A 509 9.93 18.84 14.69
N PHE A 510 10.72 17.86 14.26
CA PHE A 510 11.28 16.87 15.17
C PHE A 510 12.17 17.49 16.26
N GLU A 511 13.02 18.46 15.88
CA GLU A 511 14.03 19.04 16.78
C GLU A 511 13.40 19.87 17.89
N GLY A 512 12.47 20.76 17.53
CA GLY A 512 11.79 21.61 18.49
C GLY A 512 10.91 20.79 19.44
N ARG A 513 10.22 19.76 18.94
CA ARG A 513 9.48 18.83 19.81
C ARG A 513 10.41 18.06 20.73
N MET A 514 11.52 17.53 20.25
CA MET A 514 12.50 16.83 21.09
C MET A 514 13.07 17.74 22.18
N LEU A 515 13.39 19.00 21.86
CA LEU A 515 13.86 19.97 22.85
C LEU A 515 12.81 20.21 23.94
N VAL A 516 11.55 20.45 23.55
CA VAL A 516 10.44 20.64 24.51
C VAL A 516 10.29 19.40 25.40
N LEU A 517 10.28 18.20 24.82
CA LEU A 517 10.17 16.95 25.57
C LEU A 517 11.35 16.73 26.52
N LEU A 518 12.59 17.02 26.11
CA LEU A 518 13.76 16.89 26.97
C LEU A 518 13.74 17.89 28.14
N VAL A 519 13.28 19.12 27.91
CA VAL A 519 13.09 20.11 28.98
C VAL A 519 12.04 19.62 29.98
N LEU A 520 10.91 19.11 29.49
CA LEU A 520 9.88 18.53 30.36
C LEU A 520 10.39 17.33 31.16
N PHE A 521 11.15 16.45 30.53
CA PHE A 521 11.74 15.29 31.20
C PHE A 521 12.71 15.70 32.32
N GLY A 522 13.43 16.81 32.17
CA GLY A 522 14.33 17.35 33.19
C GLY A 522 13.64 18.15 34.31
N GLN A 523 12.39 18.59 34.13
CA GLN A 523 11.68 19.44 35.09
C GLN A 523 10.75 18.63 36.00
N PHE A 524 11.30 18.13 37.11
CA PHE A 524 10.55 17.33 38.11
C PHE A 524 9.44 18.07 38.88
N HIS A 525 9.34 19.41 38.76
CA HIS A 525 8.45 20.24 39.62
C HIS A 525 7.35 21.00 38.86
N ALA A 526 7.25 20.86 37.53
CA ALA A 526 6.19 21.51 36.76
C ALA A 526 4.83 20.80 36.97
N PRO A 527 3.68 21.51 36.86
CA PRO A 527 2.37 20.86 36.83
C PRO A 527 2.24 20.05 35.54
N LEU A 528 2.68 18.80 35.60
CA LEU A 528 2.83 17.91 34.45
C LEU A 528 1.50 17.73 33.70
N HIS A 529 0.40 17.58 34.44
CA HIS A 529 -0.96 17.48 33.88
C HIS A 529 -1.31 18.66 32.96
N ASP A 530 -1.23 19.90 33.46
CA ASP A 530 -1.62 21.09 32.70
C ASP A 530 -0.68 21.35 31.53
N THR A 531 0.60 21.03 31.73
CA THR A 531 1.63 21.17 30.69
C THR A 531 1.39 20.19 29.55
N LEU A 532 1.07 18.93 29.85
CA LEU A 532 0.69 17.92 28.85
C LEU A 532 -0.63 18.27 28.17
N ALA A 533 -1.61 18.82 28.90
CA ALA A 533 -2.87 19.29 28.32
C ALA A 533 -2.62 20.37 27.27
N LEU A 534 -1.81 21.37 27.60
CA LEU A 534 -1.51 22.50 26.74
C LEU A 534 -0.73 22.06 25.49
N ILE A 535 0.35 21.31 25.67
CA ILE A 535 1.20 20.85 24.56
C ILE A 535 0.44 19.85 23.69
N GLY A 536 -0.24 18.89 24.29
CA GLY A 536 -1.06 17.91 23.59
C GLY A 536 -2.17 18.57 22.78
N GLY A 537 -2.91 19.51 23.38
CA GLY A 537 -3.96 20.27 22.72
C GLY A 537 -3.43 21.12 21.55
N TYR A 538 -2.30 21.81 21.75
CA TYR A 538 -1.65 22.59 20.69
C TYR A 538 -1.22 21.71 19.51
N LEU A 539 -0.49 20.62 19.79
CA LEU A 539 -0.03 19.70 18.75
C LEU A 539 -1.19 19.02 18.04
N PHE A 540 -2.27 18.67 18.75
CA PHE A 540 -3.48 18.12 18.15
C PHE A 540 -4.13 19.11 17.18
N ALA A 541 -4.29 20.37 17.60
CA ALA A 541 -4.88 21.40 16.76
C ALA A 541 -4.07 21.65 15.48
N VAL A 542 -2.74 21.67 15.57
CA VAL A 542 -1.85 21.93 14.43
C VAL A 542 -1.68 20.70 13.54
N LEU A 543 -1.25 19.57 14.12
CA LEU A 543 -0.80 18.39 13.38
C LEU A 543 -1.94 17.46 12.97
N VAL A 544 -3.08 17.50 13.67
CA VAL A 544 -4.25 16.67 13.34
C VAL A 544 -5.29 17.52 12.61
N ILE A 545 -5.86 18.52 13.28
CA ILE A 545 -7.00 19.29 12.75
C ILE A 545 -6.57 20.15 11.56
N ARG A 546 -5.64 21.08 11.77
CA ARG A 546 -5.23 22.03 10.73
C ARG A 546 -4.57 21.32 9.55
N SER A 547 -3.73 20.31 9.81
CA SER A 547 -3.12 19.48 8.76
C SER A 547 -4.19 18.79 7.89
N SER A 548 -5.15 18.12 8.52
CA SER A 548 -6.22 17.39 7.82
C SER A 548 -7.11 18.32 6.99
N ILE A 549 -7.47 19.49 7.53
CA ILE A 549 -8.27 20.49 6.80
C ILE A 549 -7.50 21.02 5.58
N THR A 550 -6.22 21.34 5.77
CA THR A 550 -5.36 21.88 4.70
C THR A 550 -5.24 20.87 3.56
N TRP A 551 -4.95 19.61 3.89
CA TRP A 551 -4.83 18.53 2.93
C TRP A 551 -6.12 18.18 2.21
N ALA A 552 -7.24 18.13 2.94
CA ALA A 552 -8.55 17.90 2.34
C ALA A 552 -8.89 18.99 1.30
N ARG A 553 -8.45 20.23 1.52
CA ARG A 553 -8.61 21.33 0.55
C ARG A 553 -7.67 21.17 -0.64
N GLU A 554 -6.39 20.87 -0.40
CA GLU A 554 -5.37 20.69 -1.44
C GLU A 554 -5.67 19.51 -2.37
N ILE A 555 -6.12 18.37 -1.82
CA ILE A 555 -6.42 17.20 -2.64
C ILE A 555 -7.62 17.46 -3.56
N ARG A 556 -8.64 18.15 -3.03
CA ARG A 556 -9.88 18.45 -3.76
C ARG A 556 -9.72 19.57 -4.79
N ALA A 557 -8.66 20.36 -4.71
CA ALA A 557 -8.38 21.42 -5.69
C ALA A 557 -8.04 20.83 -7.08
N PRO A 558 -8.52 21.44 -8.18
CA PRO A 558 -8.19 21.00 -9.53
C PRO A 558 -6.67 21.03 -9.78
N ARG A 559 -6.14 20.05 -10.54
CA ARG A 559 -4.69 19.87 -10.80
C ARG A 559 -3.98 21.14 -11.29
N THR A 560 -4.67 22.05 -11.97
CA THR A 560 -4.12 23.33 -12.45
C THR A 560 -3.72 24.30 -11.32
N ALA A 561 -4.26 24.14 -10.12
CA ALA A 561 -3.91 24.94 -8.95
C ALA A 561 -2.70 24.39 -8.16
N ARG A 562 -2.38 23.08 -8.29
CA ARG A 562 -1.27 22.45 -7.55
C ARG A 562 0.12 22.85 -8.06
N ALA A 563 0.24 23.37 -9.28
CA ALA A 563 1.52 23.80 -9.86
C ALA A 563 1.96 25.21 -9.41
N LYS A 564 1.17 25.91 -8.58
CA LYS A 564 1.45 27.27 -8.11
C LYS A 564 1.62 27.39 -6.58
N GLY A 565 1.69 26.28 -5.86
CA GLY A 565 1.76 26.23 -4.39
C GLY A 565 3.16 25.96 -3.86
#